data_AF-A0A4W6EJH2-F1
#
_entry.id   AF-A0A4W6EJH2-F1
#
_cell.length_a   1.000
_cell.length_b   1.000
_cell.length_c   1.000
_cell.angle_alpha   90.00
_cell.angle_beta   90.00
_cell.angle_gamma   90.00
#
_symmetry.space_group_name_H-M   'P 1'
#
loop_
_entity.id
_entity.type
_entity.pdbx_description
1 polymer ?
#
loop_
_entity_poly.entity_id
_entity_poly.type
_entity_poly.pdbx_seq_one_letter_code
_entity_poly.pdbx_strand_id
1 'polypeptide(L)'
;MSKATVKKLHWRSKVQESFVPLGGGSGELGLAIGGGADYGEFPFVTAAPGGAATVGDIILEIGGTPVLGMTLGDVRGVLNSCPHPIRIKTVSPGSSLCKDLRLYLSKCFTPGSMDSQLQQLIRENLYLRAVPCTTRQPRDGEISGVDYNFVSIEEFFSLEESGALLESGNSFYRYKGLRECVVSLRCVGGAEQFLNSVWRKRGFSVSNPSNLHHQNLPPPPTHTINLMGLMRLK
;
A
#
# COMPACT_ATOMS: atom_id res chain seq x y z
N MET A 1 -3.82 -46.48 -8.20
CA MET A 1 -4.15 -45.50 -7.15
C MET A 1 -3.74 -44.11 -7.65
N SER A 2 -4.65 -43.37 -8.30
CA SER A 2 -4.39 -42.01 -8.78
C SER A 2 -4.35 -41.05 -7.59
N LYS A 3 -3.21 -40.37 -7.38
CA LYS A 3 -3.14 -39.26 -6.42
C LYS A 3 -4.05 -38.15 -6.93
N ALA A 4 -5.19 -37.94 -6.27
CA ALA A 4 -6.05 -36.80 -6.53
C ALA A 4 -5.23 -35.52 -6.27
N THR A 5 -4.88 -34.81 -7.34
CA THR A 5 -4.29 -33.48 -7.22
C THR A 5 -5.37 -32.56 -6.69
N VAL A 6 -5.33 -32.25 -5.39
CA VAL A 6 -6.18 -31.21 -4.80
C VAL A 6 -5.83 -29.91 -5.54
N LYS A 7 -6.70 -29.48 -6.45
CA LYS A 7 -6.59 -28.16 -7.08
C LYS A 7 -6.60 -27.14 -5.94
N LYS A 8 -5.45 -26.53 -5.66
CA LYS A 8 -5.37 -25.43 -4.68
C LYS A 8 -6.27 -24.31 -5.19
N LEU A 9 -7.39 -24.11 -4.49
CA LEU A 9 -8.31 -23.02 -4.74
C LEU A 9 -7.59 -21.67 -4.51
N HIS A 10 -7.85 -20.72 -5.41
CA HIS A 10 -7.29 -19.35 -5.34
C HIS A 10 -7.76 -18.65 -4.06
N TRP A 11 -6.94 -17.75 -3.50
CA TRP A 11 -7.25 -17.09 -2.22
C TRP A 11 -8.57 -16.32 -2.27
N ARG A 12 -9.03 -15.84 -3.43
CA ARG A 12 -10.33 -15.16 -3.59
C ARG A 12 -11.50 -16.01 -3.11
N SER A 13 -11.44 -17.32 -3.34
CA SER A 13 -12.50 -18.25 -2.91
C SER A 13 -12.57 -18.45 -1.39
N LYS A 14 -11.55 -17.98 -0.66
CA LYS A 14 -11.43 -18.10 0.79
C LYS A 14 -11.75 -16.79 1.51
N VAL A 15 -12.08 -15.72 0.78
CA VAL A 15 -12.42 -14.43 1.34
C VAL A 15 -13.65 -14.58 2.24
N GLN A 16 -13.51 -14.14 3.48
CA GLN A 16 -14.59 -14.06 4.45
C GLN A 16 -15.05 -12.61 4.53
N GLU A 17 -16.35 -12.41 4.57
CA GLU A 17 -16.97 -11.12 4.85
C GLU A 17 -17.61 -11.19 6.23
N SER A 18 -17.35 -10.17 7.05
CA SER A 18 -17.86 -10.09 8.40
C SER A 18 -18.15 -8.65 8.81
N PHE A 19 -18.79 -8.49 9.96
CA PHE A 19 -19.24 -7.20 10.46
C PHE A 19 -18.64 -6.95 11.84
N VAL A 20 -17.87 -5.86 11.95
CA VAL A 20 -17.28 -5.40 13.20
C VAL A 20 -18.29 -4.51 13.92
N PRO A 21 -18.80 -4.90 15.10
CA PRO A 21 -19.72 -4.07 15.87
C PRO A 21 -19.00 -2.88 16.50
N LEU A 22 -19.76 -1.87 16.93
CA LEU A 22 -19.22 -0.79 17.75
C LEU A 22 -18.73 -1.39 19.08
N GLY A 23 -17.46 -1.17 19.42
CA GLY A 23 -16.88 -1.67 20.66
C GLY A 23 -17.66 -1.18 21.88
N GLY A 24 -17.92 -2.08 22.83
CA GLY A 24 -18.70 -1.76 24.01
C GLY A 24 -17.95 -0.78 24.94
N GLY A 25 -18.53 0.40 25.16
CA GLY A 25 -18.29 1.28 26.32
C GLY A 25 -16.94 1.99 26.49
N SER A 26 -15.83 1.48 25.95
CA SER A 26 -14.47 1.98 26.27
C SER A 26 -13.76 2.75 25.14
N GLY A 27 -14.40 2.96 23.98
CA GLY A 27 -13.73 3.57 22.82
C GLY A 27 -12.68 2.66 22.16
N GLU A 28 -12.58 1.40 22.59
CA GLU A 28 -11.82 0.38 21.87
C GLU A 28 -12.54 0.02 20.56
N LEU A 29 -11.80 0.07 19.46
CA LEU A 29 -12.28 -0.39 18.16
C LEU A 29 -12.54 -1.89 18.25
N GLY A 30 -13.64 -2.37 17.64
CA GLY A 30 -13.95 -3.81 17.57
C GLY A 30 -12.94 -4.65 16.79
N LEU A 31 -11.82 -4.04 16.36
CA LEU A 31 -10.75 -4.67 15.60
C LEU A 31 -9.41 -3.94 15.84
N ALA A 32 -8.37 -4.68 16.18
CA ALA A 32 -6.99 -4.20 16.18
C ALA A 32 -6.27 -4.66 14.90
N ILE A 33 -5.46 -3.77 14.33
CA ILE A 33 -4.77 -3.95 13.05
C ILE A 33 -3.26 -3.77 13.24
N GLY A 34 -2.49 -4.65 12.59
CA GLY A 34 -1.03 -4.57 12.44
C GLY A 34 -0.61 -4.69 10.97
N GLY A 35 0.71 -4.66 10.72
CA GLY A 35 1.28 -4.64 9.37
C GLY A 35 1.11 -3.27 8.72
N GLY A 36 1.03 -3.25 7.39
CA GLY A 36 0.93 -2.02 6.59
C GLY A 36 2.13 -1.85 5.67
N ALA A 37 1.94 -1.05 4.61
CA ALA A 37 2.98 -0.79 3.61
C ALA A 37 4.27 -0.18 4.18
N ASP A 38 4.15 0.56 5.27
CA ASP A 38 5.25 1.11 6.09
C ASP A 38 6.09 0.03 6.78
N TYR A 39 5.54 -1.17 6.96
CA TYR A 39 6.22 -2.34 7.53
C TYR A 39 6.60 -3.38 6.46
N GLY A 40 6.28 -3.16 5.20
CA GLY A 40 6.47 -4.15 4.14
C GLY A 40 5.53 -5.36 4.26
N GLU A 41 4.38 -5.19 4.93
CA GLU A 41 3.39 -6.24 5.18
C GLU A 41 2.00 -5.80 4.72
N PHE A 42 1.15 -6.76 4.37
CA PHE A 42 -0.28 -6.50 4.24
C PHE A 42 -0.89 -6.16 5.61
N PRO A 43 -1.92 -5.29 5.68
CA PRO A 43 -2.64 -5.10 6.92
C PRO A 43 -3.30 -6.40 7.36
N PHE A 44 -3.19 -6.74 8.64
CA PHE A 44 -3.75 -7.97 9.18
C PHE A 44 -4.38 -7.76 10.56
N VAL A 45 -5.28 -8.66 10.93
CA VAL A 45 -5.99 -8.61 12.22
C VAL A 45 -5.05 -9.06 13.34
N THR A 46 -4.85 -8.22 14.35
CA THR A 46 -4.07 -8.56 15.56
C THR A 46 -4.95 -8.93 16.74
N ALA A 47 -6.15 -8.36 16.83
CA ALA A 47 -7.19 -8.74 17.78
C ALA A 47 -8.57 -8.40 17.22
N ALA A 48 -9.58 -9.21 17.56
CA ALA A 48 -10.98 -8.95 17.18
C ALA A 48 -11.90 -9.22 18.39
N PRO A 49 -11.97 -8.28 19.35
CA PRO A 49 -12.86 -8.40 20.50
C PRO A 49 -14.31 -8.47 19.99
N GLY A 50 -14.97 -9.62 20.15
CA GLY A 50 -16.31 -9.88 19.60
C GLY A 50 -16.34 -10.89 18.45
N GLY A 51 -15.20 -11.48 18.07
CA GLY A 51 -15.14 -12.59 17.12
C GLY A 51 -15.48 -12.20 15.67
N ALA A 52 -15.47 -10.90 15.36
CA ALA A 52 -15.81 -10.39 14.04
C ALA A 52 -14.80 -10.80 12.95
N ALA A 53 -13.56 -11.15 13.30
CA ALA A 53 -12.56 -11.61 12.35
C ALA A 53 -11.56 -12.57 12.99
N THR A 54 -10.89 -13.39 12.17
CA THR A 54 -9.86 -14.31 12.65
C THR A 54 -8.54 -13.57 12.83
N VAL A 55 -7.93 -13.71 14.01
CA VAL A 55 -6.59 -13.16 14.27
C VAL A 55 -5.59 -13.75 13.27
N GLY A 56 -4.83 -12.87 12.64
CA GLY A 56 -3.83 -13.21 11.63
C GLY A 56 -4.35 -13.19 10.20
N ASP A 57 -5.64 -13.02 9.95
CA ASP A 57 -6.16 -12.84 8.59
C ASP A 57 -5.66 -11.52 7.98
N ILE A 58 -5.39 -11.55 6.68
CA ILE A 58 -5.09 -10.37 5.87
C ILE A 58 -6.39 -9.61 5.62
N ILE A 59 -6.36 -8.30 5.80
CA ILE A 59 -7.50 -7.41 5.59
C ILE A 59 -7.45 -6.89 4.15
N LEU A 60 -8.49 -7.17 3.38
CA LEU A 60 -8.61 -6.77 1.98
C LEU A 60 -9.37 -5.45 1.82
N GLU A 61 -10.47 -5.31 2.55
CA GLU A 61 -11.41 -4.19 2.43
C GLU A 61 -12.00 -3.84 3.80
N ILE A 62 -12.13 -2.55 4.10
CA ILE A 62 -12.81 -2.03 5.30
C ILE A 62 -13.85 -1.00 4.84
N GLY A 63 -15.13 -1.23 5.18
CA GLY A 63 -16.23 -0.32 4.88
C GLY A 63 -16.39 0.00 3.39
N GLY A 64 -16.09 -0.94 2.48
CA GLY A 64 -16.10 -0.69 1.04
C GLY A 64 -14.77 -0.18 0.48
N THR A 65 -13.81 0.21 1.32
CA THR A 65 -12.52 0.76 0.90
C THR A 65 -11.46 -0.33 0.85
N PRO A 66 -10.81 -0.58 -0.30
CA PRO A 66 -9.71 -1.54 -0.38
C PRO A 66 -8.46 -0.99 0.33
N VAL A 67 -7.95 -1.75 1.31
CA VAL A 67 -6.89 -1.27 2.22
C VAL A 67 -5.49 -1.83 1.91
N LEU A 68 -5.37 -2.65 0.88
CA LEU A 68 -4.10 -3.26 0.48
C LEU A 68 -3.17 -2.21 -0.12
N GLY A 69 -1.91 -2.18 0.33
CA GLY A 69 -0.94 -1.14 -0.05
C GLY A 69 -1.10 0.18 0.70
N MET A 70 -1.98 0.26 1.70
CA MET A 70 -2.07 1.41 2.59
C MET A 70 -1.10 1.30 3.77
N THR A 71 -0.71 2.45 4.35
CA THR A 71 0.07 2.49 5.60
C THR A 71 -0.79 2.08 6.78
N LEU A 72 -0.19 1.60 7.88
CA LEU A 72 -0.93 1.26 9.10
C LEU A 72 -1.80 2.42 9.60
N GLY A 73 -1.25 3.64 9.56
CA GLY A 73 -1.95 4.86 9.95
C GLY A 73 -3.20 5.10 9.10
N ASP A 74 -3.10 4.95 7.79
CA ASP A 74 -4.24 5.14 6.90
C ASP A 74 -5.31 4.05 7.08
N VAL A 75 -4.90 2.78 7.27
CA VAL A 75 -5.85 1.68 7.51
C VAL A 75 -6.63 1.92 8.80
N ARG A 76 -5.95 2.38 9.86
CA ARG A 76 -6.62 2.81 11.11
C ARG A 76 -7.53 4.00 10.90
N GLY A 77 -7.11 4.97 10.08
CA GLY A 77 -7.94 6.12 9.70
C GLY A 77 -9.23 5.70 8.99
N VAL A 78 -9.16 4.75 8.06
CA VAL A 78 -10.34 4.19 7.38
C VAL A 78 -11.24 3.49 8.38
N LEU A 79 -10.70 2.61 9.24
CA LEU A 79 -11.47 1.91 10.27
C LEU A 79 -12.23 2.89 11.18
N ASN A 80 -11.57 3.97 11.62
CA ASN A 80 -12.15 4.98 12.51
C ASN A 80 -13.21 5.86 11.82
N SER A 81 -13.15 5.98 10.50
CA SER A 81 -14.07 6.84 9.73
C SER A 81 -15.34 6.11 9.30
N CYS A 82 -15.37 4.78 9.38
CA CYS A 82 -16.51 3.99 8.93
C CYS A 82 -17.67 4.01 9.95
N PRO A 83 -18.93 4.18 9.50
CA PRO A 83 -20.09 3.98 10.36
C PRO A 83 -20.21 2.50 10.76
N HIS A 84 -20.67 2.26 11.98
CA HIS A 84 -20.87 0.91 12.50
C HIS A 84 -22.27 0.37 12.16
N PRO A 85 -22.44 -0.95 11.96
CA PRO A 85 -21.39 -1.98 11.96
C PRO A 85 -20.50 -1.91 10.71
N ILE A 86 -19.19 -2.04 10.89
CA ILE A 86 -18.22 -1.91 9.79
C ILE A 86 -18.10 -3.24 9.06
N ARG A 87 -18.39 -3.25 7.75
CA ARG A 87 -18.18 -4.42 6.90
C ARG A 87 -16.68 -4.58 6.61
N ILE A 88 -16.12 -5.75 6.89
CA ILE A 88 -14.72 -6.07 6.60
C ILE A 88 -14.63 -7.33 5.74
N LYS A 89 -13.68 -7.34 4.80
CA LYS A 89 -13.32 -8.55 4.05
C LYS A 89 -11.92 -8.98 4.45
N THR A 90 -11.79 -10.21 4.90
CA THR A 90 -10.52 -10.80 5.32
C THR A 90 -10.25 -12.09 4.57
N VAL A 91 -9.00 -12.52 4.57
CA VAL A 91 -8.60 -13.82 4.05
C VAL A 91 -7.46 -14.38 4.87
N SER A 92 -7.56 -15.65 5.24
CA SER A 92 -6.47 -16.31 5.96
C SER A 92 -5.23 -16.43 5.07
N PRO A 93 -4.04 -16.08 5.60
CA PRO A 93 -2.81 -16.13 4.84
C PRO A 93 -2.52 -17.55 4.37
N GLY A 94 -1.97 -17.68 3.17
CA GLY A 94 -1.65 -18.98 2.58
C GLY A 94 -0.51 -18.88 1.57
N SER A 95 -0.27 -19.97 0.83
CA SER A 95 0.87 -20.04 -0.09
C SER A 95 0.78 -19.06 -1.27
N SER A 96 -0.43 -18.67 -1.68
CA SER A 96 -0.65 -17.71 -2.78
C SER A 96 -0.62 -16.26 -2.30
N LEU A 97 -1.21 -15.97 -1.15
CA LEU A 97 -1.27 -14.64 -0.53
C LEU A 97 -0.78 -14.75 0.92
N CYS A 98 0.48 -14.38 1.14
CA CYS A 98 1.12 -14.31 2.45
C CYS A 98 1.07 -12.88 3.00
N LYS A 99 1.43 -12.68 4.26
CA LYS A 99 1.48 -11.34 4.89
C LYS A 99 2.59 -10.45 4.33
N ASP A 100 3.65 -11.03 3.78
CA ASP A 100 4.76 -10.28 3.20
C ASP A 100 4.34 -9.60 1.89
N LEU A 101 4.23 -8.27 1.93
CA LEU A 101 3.83 -7.43 0.81
C LEU A 101 4.94 -7.37 -0.26
N ARG A 102 6.20 -7.31 0.18
CA ARG A 102 7.38 -7.25 -0.70
C ARG A 102 7.47 -8.51 -1.54
N LEU A 103 7.32 -9.66 -0.88
CA LEU A 103 7.29 -10.95 -1.56
C LEU A 103 6.11 -11.07 -2.54
N TYR A 104 4.97 -10.45 -2.26
CA TYR A 104 3.84 -10.47 -3.18
C TYR A 104 4.07 -9.56 -4.40
N LEU A 105 4.65 -8.38 -4.21
CA LEU A 105 4.98 -7.43 -5.28
C LEU A 105 6.11 -7.93 -6.20
N SER A 106 7.06 -8.71 -5.68
CA SER A 106 8.16 -9.28 -6.49
C SER A 106 7.74 -10.44 -7.39
N LYS A 107 6.53 -11.00 -7.22
CA LYS A 107 6.04 -12.11 -8.05
C LYS A 107 5.58 -11.61 -9.42
N CYS A 108 5.87 -12.40 -10.45
CA CYS A 108 5.32 -12.20 -11.78
C CYS A 108 4.01 -13.01 -11.93
N PHE A 109 2.91 -12.31 -12.19
CA PHE A 109 1.62 -12.93 -12.48
C PHE A 109 1.25 -12.75 -13.95
N THR A 110 0.43 -13.66 -14.48
CA THR A 110 -0.11 -13.54 -15.84
C THR A 110 -0.91 -12.23 -15.97
N PRO A 111 -0.67 -11.39 -16.99
CA PRO A 111 -1.44 -10.17 -17.20
C PRO A 111 -2.95 -10.44 -17.26
N GLY A 112 -3.74 -9.59 -16.59
CA GLY A 112 -5.20 -9.74 -16.50
C GLY A 112 -5.66 -10.79 -15.47
N SER A 113 -4.75 -11.58 -14.90
CA SER A 113 -5.08 -12.44 -13.76
C SER A 113 -5.50 -11.62 -12.54
N MET A 114 -6.24 -12.25 -11.64
CA MET A 114 -6.64 -11.67 -10.38
C MET A 114 -5.48 -11.09 -9.56
N ASP A 115 -4.36 -11.82 -9.48
CA ASP A 115 -3.20 -11.39 -8.72
C ASP A 115 -2.51 -10.19 -9.38
N SER A 116 -2.46 -10.15 -10.73
CA SER A 116 -1.96 -8.97 -11.45
C SER A 116 -2.83 -7.72 -11.21
N GLN A 117 -4.15 -7.88 -11.15
CA GLN A 117 -5.08 -6.79 -10.81
C GLN A 117 -4.89 -6.34 -9.35
N LEU A 118 -4.65 -7.28 -8.43
CA LEU A 118 -4.37 -6.95 -7.03
C LEU A 118 -3.05 -6.18 -6.89
N GLN A 119 -1.98 -6.61 -7.58
CA GLN A 119 -0.73 -5.87 -7.61
C GLN A 119 -0.91 -4.45 -8.15
N GLN A 120 -1.72 -4.28 -9.19
CA GLN A 120 -2.02 -2.96 -9.74
C GLN A 120 -2.73 -2.07 -8.69
N LEU A 121 -3.74 -2.61 -8.00
CA LEU A 121 -4.44 -1.90 -6.93
C LEU A 121 -3.49 -1.51 -5.78
N ILE A 122 -2.61 -2.42 -5.36
CA ILE A 122 -1.60 -2.15 -4.33
C ILE A 122 -0.70 -1.00 -4.76
N ARG A 123 -0.19 -1.03 -6.00
CA ARG A 123 0.66 0.03 -6.55
C ARG A 123 -0.07 1.37 -6.60
N GLU A 124 -1.33 1.39 -7.03
CA GLU A 124 -2.16 2.61 -7.02
C GLU A 124 -2.29 3.20 -5.62
N ASN A 125 -2.53 2.37 -4.60
CA ASN A 125 -2.57 2.82 -3.21
C ASN A 125 -1.21 3.35 -2.72
N LEU A 126 -0.11 2.70 -3.09
CA LEU A 126 1.23 3.14 -2.74
C LEU A 126 1.60 4.48 -3.39
N TYR A 127 1.28 4.68 -4.68
CA TYR A 127 1.58 5.93 -5.38
C TYR A 127 0.87 7.16 -4.81
N LEU A 128 -0.24 6.97 -4.10
CA LEU A 128 -0.91 8.06 -3.39
C LEU A 128 -0.17 8.47 -2.11
N ARG A 129 0.72 7.63 -1.59
CA ARG A 129 1.24 7.70 -0.21
C ARG A 129 2.77 7.74 -0.14
N ALA A 130 3.44 7.31 -1.20
CA ALA A 130 4.89 7.28 -1.33
C ALA A 130 5.36 8.09 -2.53
N VAL A 131 6.54 8.68 -2.40
CA VAL A 131 7.30 9.24 -3.51
C VAL A 131 8.33 8.20 -3.96
N PRO A 132 8.28 7.72 -5.21
CA PRO A 132 9.20 6.68 -5.67
C PRO A 132 10.64 7.18 -5.73
N CYS A 133 11.60 6.28 -5.60
CA CYS A 133 13.02 6.54 -5.83
C CYS A 133 13.38 6.29 -7.29
N THR A 134 14.33 7.06 -7.83
CA THR A 134 14.90 6.87 -9.17
C THR A 134 16.38 7.25 -9.19
N THR A 135 17.19 6.56 -9.99
CA THR A 135 18.62 6.89 -10.18
C THR A 135 18.88 7.75 -11.41
N ARG A 136 17.85 8.03 -12.21
CA ARG A 136 17.99 8.94 -13.36
C ARG A 136 18.14 10.37 -12.89
N GLN A 137 18.69 11.24 -13.73
CA GLN A 137 18.70 12.67 -13.44
C GLN A 137 17.29 13.28 -13.51
N PRO A 138 16.98 14.31 -12.69
CA PRO A 138 15.76 15.10 -12.82
C PRO A 138 15.63 15.72 -14.21
N ARG A 139 14.42 15.72 -14.76
CA ARG A 139 14.08 16.48 -15.97
C ARG A 139 13.65 17.90 -15.58
N ASP A 140 13.65 18.81 -16.55
CA ASP A 140 13.18 20.18 -16.33
C ASP A 140 11.75 20.18 -15.76
N GLY A 141 11.60 20.86 -14.63
CA GLY A 141 10.32 20.97 -13.90
C GLY A 141 10.04 19.87 -12.87
N GLU A 142 10.86 18.82 -12.79
CA GLU A 142 10.71 17.79 -11.75
C GLU A 142 11.35 18.23 -10.43
N ILE A 143 10.68 17.94 -9.32
CA ILE A 143 11.07 18.36 -7.97
C ILE A 143 11.37 17.12 -7.12
N SER A 144 12.58 17.08 -6.55
CA SER A 144 12.99 16.01 -5.64
C SER A 144 12.09 15.96 -4.40
N GLY A 145 11.68 14.76 -4.00
CA GLY A 145 10.75 14.54 -2.88
C GLY A 145 9.29 14.86 -3.19
N VAL A 146 8.96 15.25 -4.43
CA VAL A 146 7.58 15.44 -4.89
C VAL A 146 7.27 14.46 -6.02
N ASP A 147 8.05 14.54 -7.11
CA ASP A 147 7.88 13.69 -8.28
C ASP A 147 8.63 12.37 -8.09
N TYR A 148 9.91 12.48 -7.73
CA TYR A 148 10.77 11.35 -7.39
C TYR A 148 11.76 11.74 -6.28
N ASN A 149 12.20 10.76 -5.52
CA ASN A 149 13.42 10.84 -4.74
C ASN A 149 14.58 10.48 -5.68
N PHE A 150 15.26 11.50 -6.19
CA PHE A 150 16.44 11.31 -7.02
C PHE A 150 17.61 10.92 -6.12
N VAL A 151 18.08 9.68 -6.26
CA VAL A 151 19.13 9.08 -5.43
C VAL A 151 20.29 8.62 -6.30
N SER A 152 21.49 8.53 -5.73
CA SER A 152 22.63 7.93 -6.45
C SER A 152 22.41 6.42 -6.65
N ILE A 153 23.23 5.80 -7.51
CA ILE A 153 23.20 4.36 -7.73
C ILE A 153 23.58 3.63 -6.43
N GLU A 154 24.59 4.11 -5.72
CA GLU A 154 25.07 3.57 -4.44
C GLU A 154 24.01 3.67 -3.34
N GLU A 155 23.33 4.83 -3.26
CA GLU A 155 22.21 5.03 -2.34
C GLU A 155 21.05 4.09 -2.66
N PHE A 156 20.74 3.90 -3.94
CA PHE A 156 19.70 2.97 -4.37
C PHE A 156 20.01 1.53 -3.94
N PHE A 157 21.24 1.06 -4.17
CA PHE A 157 21.65 -0.28 -3.71
C PHE A 157 21.62 -0.40 -2.19
N SER A 158 22.02 0.64 -1.46
CA SER A 158 21.95 0.65 0.02
C SER A 158 20.51 0.53 0.51
N LEU A 159 19.55 1.17 -0.17
CA LEU A 159 18.13 1.08 0.14
C LEU A 159 17.54 -0.29 -0.19
N GLU A 160 17.97 -0.89 -1.29
CA GLU A 160 17.59 -2.24 -1.68
C GLU A 160 18.10 -3.28 -0.67
N GLU A 161 19.39 -3.21 -0.32
CA GLU A 161 20.05 -4.13 0.61
C GLU A 161 19.47 -4.02 2.03
N SER A 162 19.14 -2.79 2.47
CA SER A 162 18.49 -2.57 3.77
C SER A 162 17.01 -3.00 3.79
N GLY A 163 16.43 -3.38 2.65
CA GLY A 163 15.03 -3.79 2.56
C GLY A 163 14.03 -2.62 2.72
N ALA A 164 14.50 -1.39 2.49
CA ALA A 164 13.69 -0.16 2.55
C ALA A 164 12.83 0.05 1.30
N LEU A 165 13.02 -0.76 0.26
CA LEU A 165 12.25 -0.73 -0.97
C LEU A 165 11.18 -1.83 -0.96
N LEU A 166 9.94 -1.48 -1.29
CA LEU A 166 8.83 -2.41 -1.45
C LEU A 166 8.89 -3.17 -2.77
N GLU A 167 9.38 -2.50 -3.81
CA GLU A 167 9.51 -3.03 -5.17
C GLU A 167 10.62 -2.27 -5.90
N SER A 168 11.62 -2.98 -6.45
CA SER A 168 12.66 -2.42 -7.32
C SER A 168 12.47 -2.88 -8.77
N GLY A 169 12.52 -1.93 -9.71
CA GLY A 169 12.43 -2.18 -11.15
C GLY A 169 13.71 -1.78 -11.87
N ASN A 170 14.43 -2.75 -12.41
CA ASN A 170 15.62 -2.52 -13.23
C ASN A 170 15.24 -2.42 -14.71
N SER A 171 15.30 -1.24 -15.32
CA SER A 171 15.13 -1.09 -16.76
C SER A 171 16.50 -0.89 -17.41
N PHE A 172 16.97 -1.90 -18.14
CA PHE A 172 18.23 -1.81 -18.85
C PHE A 172 18.06 -1.00 -20.15
N TYR A 173 18.60 0.23 -20.22
CA TYR A 173 18.66 0.97 -21.49
C TYR A 173 19.85 0.51 -22.33
N ARG A 174 19.57 -0.38 -23.29
CA ARG A 174 20.55 -1.01 -24.19
C ARG A 174 21.36 -0.04 -25.06
N TYR A 175 20.91 1.22 -25.22
CA TYR A 175 21.57 2.20 -26.10
C TYR A 175 22.84 2.85 -25.54
N LYS A 176 23.11 2.75 -24.23
CA LYS A 176 24.32 3.34 -23.61
C LYS A 176 25.05 2.43 -22.61
N GLY A 177 24.62 1.18 -22.47
CA GLY A 177 25.22 0.24 -21.50
C GLY A 177 25.00 0.62 -20.02
N LEU A 178 24.24 1.69 -19.74
CA LEU A 178 23.91 2.15 -18.41
C LEU A 178 22.70 1.38 -17.87
N ARG A 179 22.85 0.79 -16.68
CA ARG A 179 21.73 0.32 -15.87
C ARG A 179 21.12 1.55 -15.20
N GLU A 180 19.95 1.99 -15.66
CA GLU A 180 19.19 3.01 -14.94
C GLU A 180 18.05 2.31 -14.19
N CYS A 181 17.99 2.46 -12.87
CA CYS A 181 16.85 2.02 -12.07
C CYS A 181 15.77 3.09 -12.19
N VAL A 182 14.73 2.81 -12.97
CA VAL A 182 13.82 3.88 -13.43
C VAL A 182 12.84 4.27 -12.34
N VAL A 183 12.34 3.32 -11.53
CA VAL A 183 11.40 3.61 -10.42
C VAL A 183 11.47 2.49 -9.38
N SER A 184 11.53 2.84 -8.09
CA SER A 184 11.27 1.91 -6.98
C SER A 184 10.33 2.55 -5.96
N LEU A 185 9.38 1.78 -5.44
CA LEU A 185 8.50 2.24 -4.36
C LEU A 185 9.22 2.02 -3.02
N ARG A 186 9.57 3.11 -2.34
CA ARG A 186 10.14 3.04 -0.99
C ARG A 186 9.04 2.72 0.03
N CYS A 187 9.37 1.94 1.07
CA CYS A 187 8.55 1.84 2.27
C CYS A 187 8.24 3.25 2.79
N VAL A 188 7.00 3.51 3.20
CA VAL A 188 6.60 4.82 3.72
C VAL A 188 7.17 4.98 5.13
N GLY A 189 8.43 5.40 5.23
CA GLY A 189 9.08 5.77 6.48
C GLY A 189 8.91 7.27 6.74
N GLY A 190 8.13 7.63 7.75
CA GLY A 190 8.03 9.00 8.26
C GLY A 190 6.81 9.78 7.77
N ALA A 191 6.02 10.29 8.71
CA ALA A 191 4.82 11.09 8.46
C ALA A 191 5.10 12.41 7.70
N GLU A 192 6.33 12.94 7.76
CA GLU A 192 6.71 14.19 7.09
C GLU A 192 6.81 14.08 5.57
N GLN A 193 7.32 12.97 5.04
CA GLN A 193 7.40 12.73 3.58
C GLN A 193 6.00 12.44 3.00
N PHE A 194 5.16 11.80 3.80
CA PHE A 194 3.76 11.53 3.48
C PHE A 194 2.94 12.82 3.34
N LEU A 195 3.07 13.75 4.29
CA LEU A 195 2.32 15.01 4.28
C LEU A 195 2.65 15.87 3.04
N ASN A 196 3.92 16.05 2.68
CA ASN A 196 4.22 16.91 1.54
C ASN A 196 3.76 16.35 0.18
N SER A 197 3.81 15.02 -0.02
CA SER A 197 3.36 14.39 -1.27
C SER A 197 1.83 14.34 -1.40
N VAL A 198 1.13 13.97 -0.32
CA VAL A 198 -0.34 13.83 -0.31
C VAL A 198 -1.03 15.18 -0.46
N TRP A 199 -0.56 16.22 0.24
CA TRP A 199 -1.22 17.52 0.21
C TRP A 199 -1.12 18.18 -1.17
N ARG A 200 0.04 18.09 -1.85
CA ARG A 200 0.20 18.67 -3.19
C ARG A 200 -0.48 17.84 -4.30
N LYS A 201 -0.47 16.50 -4.22
CA LYS A 201 -1.24 15.63 -5.16
C LYS A 201 -2.76 15.86 -5.05
N ARG A 202 -3.24 16.30 -3.89
CA ARG A 202 -4.64 16.70 -3.66
C ARG A 202 -4.92 18.18 -3.98
N GLY A 203 -3.95 18.92 -4.53
CA GLY A 203 -4.11 20.31 -4.96
C GLY A 203 -3.96 21.35 -3.84
N PHE A 204 -3.48 20.96 -2.66
CA PHE A 204 -3.22 21.89 -1.56
C PHE A 204 -1.77 22.38 -1.56
N SER A 205 -1.58 23.69 -1.41
CA SER A 205 -0.27 24.31 -1.18
C SER A 205 -0.03 24.43 0.33
N VAL A 206 1.05 23.84 0.85
CA VAL A 206 1.45 24.03 2.24
C VAL A 206 2.32 25.28 2.33
N SER A 207 1.75 26.38 2.80
CA SER A 207 2.51 27.55 3.25
C SER A 207 2.95 27.32 4.69
N ASN A 208 4.20 26.87 4.87
CA ASN A 208 4.97 26.80 6.10
C ASN A 208 4.77 25.53 6.98
N PRO A 209 5.78 24.62 7.08
CA PRO A 209 5.68 23.35 7.81
C PRO A 209 5.74 23.45 9.34
N SER A 210 5.96 24.64 9.90
CA SER A 210 6.13 24.85 11.35
C SER A 210 4.84 24.91 12.19
N ASN A 211 3.66 24.74 11.59
CA ASN A 211 2.35 24.87 12.28
C ASN A 211 1.56 23.55 12.45
N LEU A 212 2.20 22.40 12.29
CA LEU A 212 1.57 21.07 12.27
C LEU A 212 0.96 20.60 13.62
N HIS A 213 1.08 21.34 14.72
CA HIS A 213 0.58 20.89 16.02
C HIS A 213 -0.90 21.15 16.31
N HIS A 214 -1.61 21.95 15.50
CA HIS A 214 -3.02 22.25 15.79
C HIS A 214 -3.83 22.56 14.53
N GLN A 215 -4.05 21.61 13.63
CA GLN A 215 -5.15 21.76 12.66
C GLN A 215 -5.92 20.45 12.47
N ASN A 216 -7.21 20.52 12.79
CA ASN A 216 -8.21 19.48 12.57
C ASN A 216 -8.14 18.99 11.11
N LEU A 217 -7.76 17.73 10.93
CA LEU A 217 -7.71 17.07 9.63
C LEU A 217 -9.11 17.01 9.01
N PRO A 218 -9.33 17.50 7.78
CA PRO A 218 -10.59 17.26 7.08
C PRO A 218 -10.71 15.78 6.67
N PRO A 219 -11.92 15.20 6.65
CA PRO A 219 -12.13 13.81 6.25
C PRO A 219 -11.72 13.58 4.78
N PRO A 220 -11.29 12.35 4.43
CA PRO A 220 -10.87 12.04 3.07
C PRO A 220 -12.02 12.23 2.07
N PRO A 221 -11.77 12.81 0.88
CA PRO A 221 -12.80 12.99 -0.13
C PRO A 221 -13.22 11.65 -0.74
N THR A 222 -14.53 11.48 -0.93
CA THR A 222 -15.23 10.27 -1.40
C THR A 222 -15.18 10.04 -2.91
N HIS A 223 -14.33 10.75 -3.66
CA HIS A 223 -14.28 10.66 -5.11
C HIS A 223 -12.97 10.07 -5.65
N THR A 224 -13.12 8.92 -6.32
CA THR A 224 -12.09 8.19 -7.07
C THR A 224 -11.49 9.09 -8.16
N ILE A 225 -10.27 9.58 -7.95
CA ILE A 225 -9.51 10.29 -8.98
C ILE A 225 -8.87 9.24 -9.90
N ASN A 226 -9.26 9.26 -11.17
CA ASN A 226 -8.78 8.35 -12.21
C ASN A 226 -7.34 8.71 -12.61
N LEU A 227 -6.36 8.02 -12.02
CA LEU A 227 -4.91 8.20 -12.26
C LEU A 227 -4.37 7.34 -13.42
N MET A 228 -5.23 6.75 -14.28
CA MET A 228 -4.83 5.92 -15.44
C MET A 228 -3.96 6.65 -16.50
N GLY A 229 -3.67 7.94 -16.35
CA GLY A 229 -2.95 8.73 -17.35
C GLY A 229 -1.42 8.60 -17.36
N LEU A 230 -0.77 8.09 -16.30
CA LEU A 230 0.70 8.18 -16.18
C LEU A 230 1.51 6.89 -16.43
N MET A 231 0.87 5.75 -16.74
CA MET A 231 1.56 4.49 -17.08
C MET A 231 1.52 4.13 -18.58
N ARG A 232 1.30 5.11 -19.45
CA ARG A 232 1.60 4.95 -20.89
C ARG A 232 2.73 5.89 -21.27
N LEU A 233 3.96 5.38 -21.18
CA LEU A 233 5.04 5.85 -22.04
C LEU A 233 5.40 4.69 -22.99
N LYS A 234 5.50 5.08 -24.27
CA LYS A 234 5.62 4.26 -25.48
C LYS A 234 6.74 3.22 -25.44
#